data_AF-W7CA56-F1
#
_entry.id   AF-W7CA56-F1
#
_cell.length_a   1.000
_cell.length_b   1.000
_cell.length_c   1.000
_cell.angle_alpha   90.00
_cell.angle_beta   90.00
_cell.angle_gamma   90.00
#
_symmetry.space_group_name_H-M   'P 1'
#
loop_
_entity.id
_entity.type
_entity.pdbx_description
1 polymer ?
#
loop_
_entity_poly.entity_id
_entity_poly.type
_entity_poly.pdbx_seq_one_letter_code
_entity_poly.pdbx_strand_id
1 'polypeptide(L)'
;MLYFLLVYQIIRVALDVGIPFYSYICTGVVAMIFFHVLQNIGMTIGMLPITGIPLLFVSYGGSAILGSLMAIGLVLSVRYNAPKAMDL
;
A
#
# COMPACT_ATOMS: atom_id res chain seq x y z
N MET A 1 -12.26 2.90 7.49
CA MET A 1 -12.83 2.64 6.15
C MET A 1 -11.94 3.15 5.00
N LEU A 2 -11.40 4.37 5.06
CA LEU A 2 -10.55 4.93 4.00
C LEU A 2 -9.35 4.04 3.60
N TYR A 3 -8.68 3.46 4.60
CA TYR A 3 -7.54 2.56 4.38
C TYR A 3 -7.91 1.28 3.61
N PHE A 4 -9.12 0.77 3.88
CA PHE A 4 -9.66 -0.41 3.21
C PHE A 4 -9.94 -0.13 1.73
N LEU A 5 -10.49 1.06 1.42
CA LEU A 5 -10.68 1.52 0.04
C LEU A 5 -9.35 1.67 -0.71
N LEU A 6 -8.32 2.19 -0.04
CA LEU A 6 -6.99 2.35 -0.63
C LEU A 6 -6.37 0.98 -0.99
N VAL A 7 -6.40 0.04 -0.05
CA VAL A 7 -5.94 -1.35 -0.28
C VAL A 7 -6.75 -2.00 -1.42
N TYR A 8 -8.08 -1.86 -1.41
CA TYR A 8 -8.94 -2.39 -2.46
C TYR A 8 -8.59 -1.84 -3.85
N GLN A 9 -8.29 -0.53 -3.94
CA GLN A 9 -7.89 0.09 -5.19
C GLN A 9 -6.56 -0.45 -5.71
N ILE A 10 -5.57 -0.66 -4.83
CA ILE A 10 -4.27 -1.24 -5.20
C ILE A 10 -4.43 -2.68 -5.68
N ILE A 11 -5.28 -3.47 -5.00
CA ILE A 11 -5.57 -4.85 -5.41
C ILE A 11 -6.27 -4.87 -6.78
N ARG A 12 -7.21 -3.96 -7.03
CA ARG A 12 -7.84 -3.84 -8.36
C ARG A 12 -6.82 -3.58 -9.45
N VAL A 13 -5.92 -2.61 -9.24
CA VAL A 13 -4.82 -2.34 -10.20
C VAL A 13 -3.93 -3.57 -10.39
N ALA A 14 -3.62 -4.31 -9.34
CA ALA A 14 -2.82 -5.53 -9.43
C ALA A 14 -3.48 -6.63 -10.28
N LEU A 15 -4.82 -6.71 -10.25
CA LEU A 15 -5.61 -7.67 -11.02
C LEU A 15 -5.81 -7.21 -12.47
N ASP A 16 -6.05 -5.92 -12.70
CA ASP A 16 -6.31 -5.35 -14.03
C ASP A 16 -5.10 -5.45 -14.97
N VAL A 17 -3.88 -5.38 -14.44
CA VAL A 17 -2.65 -5.33 -15.24
C VAL A 17 -2.27 -6.69 -15.85
N GLY A 18 -2.77 -7.81 -15.31
CA GLY A 18 -2.62 -9.16 -15.91
C GLY A 18 -1.20 -9.73 -15.99
N ILE A 19 -0.17 -8.99 -15.56
CA ILE A 19 1.24 -9.40 -15.60
C ILE A 19 1.72 -9.75 -14.19
N PRO A 20 2.32 -10.94 -13.97
CA PRO A 20 2.74 -11.40 -12.65
C PRO A 20 3.76 -10.47 -11.98
N PHE A 21 4.69 -9.90 -12.75
CA PHE A 21 5.69 -8.95 -12.23
C PHE A 21 5.07 -7.73 -11.55
N TYR A 22 4.09 -7.11 -12.21
CA TYR A 22 3.36 -5.96 -11.67
C TYR A 22 2.48 -6.34 -10.48
N SER A 23 1.91 -7.55 -10.49
CA SER A 23 1.15 -8.08 -9.36
C SER A 23 2.02 -8.28 -8.10
N TYR A 24 3.27 -8.75 -8.24
CA TYR A 24 4.20 -8.88 -7.11
C TYR A 24 4.56 -7.52 -6.49
N ILE A 25 4.76 -6.49 -7.32
CA ILE A 25 5.04 -5.13 -6.86
C ILE A 25 3.85 -4.60 -6.04
N CYS A 26 2.63 -4.70 -6.57
CA CYS A 26 1.43 -4.27 -5.85
C CYS A 26 1.23 -5.06 -4.56
N THR A 27 1.48 -6.37 -4.58
CA THR A 27 1.38 -7.23 -3.39
C THR A 27 2.39 -6.83 -2.32
N GLY A 28 3.62 -6.47 -2.70
CA GLY A 28 4.62 -5.94 -1.77
C GLY A 28 4.18 -4.63 -1.09
N VAL A 29 3.57 -3.72 -1.85
CA VAL A 29 3.01 -2.47 -1.30
C VAL A 29 1.85 -2.76 -0.34
N VAL A 30 0.95 -3.68 -0.70
CA VAL A 30 -0.14 -4.12 0.19
C VAL A 30 0.39 -4.78 1.46
N ALA A 31 1.44 -5.60 1.37
CA ALA A 31 2.07 -6.24 2.53
C ALA A 31 2.71 -5.21 3.47
N MET A 32 3.39 -4.19 2.93
CA MET A 32 3.95 -3.09 3.72
C MET A 32 2.85 -2.34 4.49
N ILE A 33 1.77 -1.99 3.81
CA ILE A 33 0.57 -1.36 4.37
C ILE A 33 -0.05 -2.24 5.47
N PHE A 34 -0.14 -3.55 5.23
CA PHE A 34 -0.67 -4.53 6.19
C PHE A 34 0.21 -4.63 7.45
N PHE A 35 1.53 -4.62 7.30
CA PHE A 35 2.46 -4.62 8.42
C PHE A 35 2.30 -3.39 9.31
N HIS A 36 2.12 -2.22 8.72
CA HIS A 36 1.85 -0.98 9.47
C HIS A 36 0.54 -1.08 10.26
N VAL A 37 -0.51 -1.69 9.70
CA VAL A 37 -1.79 -1.91 10.39
C VAL A 37 -1.65 -2.91 11.53
N LEU A 38 -1.00 -4.06 11.28
CA LEU A 38 -0.74 -5.06 12.32
C LEU A 38 0.01 -4.47 13.50
N GLN A 39 1.04 -3.68 13.24
CA GLN A 39 1.82 -3.06 14.30
C GLN A 39 1.00 -2.04 15.09
N ASN A 40 0.15 -1.24 14.43
CA ASN A 40 -0.75 -0.30 15.10
C ASN A 40 -1.80 -1.02 15.98
N ILE A 41 -2.36 -2.11 15.50
CA ILE A 41 -3.30 -2.94 16.26
C ILE A 41 -2.59 -3.62 17.44
N GLY A 42 -1.41 -4.23 17.20
CA GLY A 42 -0.65 -4.91 18.25
C GLY A 42 -0.14 -3.97 19.35
N MET A 43 0.17 -2.72 19.02
CA MET A 43 0.45 -1.68 20.03
C MET A 43 -0.81 -1.33 20.84
N THR A 44 -1.98 -1.27 20.21
CA THR A 44 -3.25 -0.94 20.89
C THR A 44 -3.71 -2.06 21.84
N ILE A 45 -3.44 -3.31 21.49
CA ILE A 45 -3.73 -4.49 22.32
C ILE A 45 -2.63 -4.70 23.40
N GLY A 46 -1.54 -3.93 23.36
CA GLY A 46 -0.44 -4.01 24.33
C GLY A 46 0.48 -5.23 24.16
N MET A 47 0.39 -5.93 23.03
CA MET A 47 1.26 -7.08 22.72
C MET A 47 2.62 -6.67 22.15
N LEU A 48 2.70 -5.52 21.48
CA LEU A 48 3.93 -4.99 20.89
C LEU A 48 4.38 -3.73 21.64
N PRO A 49 5.70 -3.48 21.77
CA PRO A 49 6.20 -2.25 22.36
C PRO A 49 5.70 -1.04 21.56
N ILE A 50 5.35 0.04 22.26
CA ILE A 50 4.83 1.28 21.66
C ILE A 50 6.00 1.98 20.94
N THR A 51 6.24 1.61 19.69
CA THR A 51 7.34 2.14 18.87
C THR A 51 7.00 3.47 18.20
N GLY A 52 5.77 3.98 18.39
CA GLY A 52 5.34 5.28 17.86
C GLY A 52 5.35 5.35 16.33
N ILE A 53 5.30 4.22 15.62
CA ILE A 53 5.40 4.23 14.16
C ILE A 53 4.14 4.85 13.58
N PRO A 54 4.27 5.96 12.83
CA PRO A 54 3.16 6.61 12.16
C PRO A 54 2.44 5.62 11.23
N LEU A 55 1.13 5.47 11.39
CA LEU A 55 0.31 4.78 10.41
C LEU A 55 0.45 5.49 9.06
N LEU A 56 0.75 4.73 8.01
CA LEU A 56 0.85 5.23 6.63
C LEU A 56 -0.37 6.13 6.34
N PHE A 57 -0.16 7.31 5.75
CA PHE A 57 -1.16 8.35 5.46
C PHE A 57 -1.83 9.13 6.61
N VAL A 58 -1.85 8.66 7.87
CA VAL A 58 -2.68 9.30 8.93
C VAL A 58 -1.86 10.07 9.96
N SER A 59 -0.58 9.73 10.17
CA SER A 59 0.20 10.32 11.25
C SER A 59 1.15 11.44 10.79
N TYR A 60 1.39 12.41 11.69
CA TYR A 60 2.21 13.63 11.55
C TYR A 60 3.73 13.39 11.43
N GLY A 61 4.14 12.28 10.81
CA GLY A 61 5.54 12.02 10.47
C GLY A 61 5.80 12.37 9.02
N GLY A 62 6.54 13.44 8.73
CA GLY A 62 6.88 13.83 7.36
C GLY A 62 7.49 12.69 6.53
N SER A 63 8.34 11.86 7.15
CA SER A 63 8.93 10.66 6.53
C SER A 63 7.90 9.58 6.20
N ALA A 64 6.85 9.46 7.01
CA ALA A 64 5.77 8.50 6.76
C ALA A 64 4.93 8.93 5.56
N ILE A 65 4.62 10.22 5.46
CA ILE A 65 3.91 10.79 4.31
C ILE A 65 4.74 10.60 3.03
N LEU A 66 6.05 10.84 3.08
CA LEU A 66 6.95 10.56 1.95
C LEU A 66 6.95 9.08 1.55
N GLY A 67 7.06 8.16 2.50
CA GLY A 67 6.97 6.72 2.22
C GLY A 67 5.62 6.32 1.61
N SER A 68 4.53 6.95 2.10
CA SER A 68 3.17 6.78 1.58
C SER A 68 3.05 7.23 0.12
N LEU A 69 3.63 8.40 -0.20
CA LEU A 69 3.67 8.98 -1.55
C LEU A 69 4.50 8.13 -2.51
N MET A 70 5.66 7.63 -2.06
CA MET A 70 6.48 6.71 -2.86
C MET A 70 5.74 5.40 -3.16
N ALA A 71 5.06 4.82 -2.16
CA ALA A 71 4.27 3.61 -2.35
C ALA A 71 3.15 3.79 -3.39
N ILE A 72 2.42 4.91 -3.33
CA ILE A 72 1.41 5.26 -4.34
C ILE A 72 2.04 5.53 -5.71
N GLY A 73 3.17 6.24 -5.76
CA GLY A 73 3.92 6.51 -6.99
C GLY A 73 4.36 5.21 -7.68
N LEU A 74 4.74 4.20 -6.91
CA LEU A 74 5.07 2.87 -7.42
C LEU A 74 3.85 2.20 -8.08
N VAL A 75 2.70 2.19 -7.40
CA VAL A 75 1.44 1.64 -7.95
C VAL A 75 0.97 2.40 -9.20
N LEU A 76 1.14 3.72 -9.24
CA LEU A 76 0.86 4.54 -10.41
C LEU A 76 1.81 4.22 -11.58
N SER A 77 3.10 4.01 -11.30
CA SER A 77 4.08 3.59 -12.31
C SER A 77 3.73 2.23 -12.89
N VAL A 78 3.28 1.29 -12.05
CA VAL A 78 2.74 0.00 -12.50
C VAL A 78 1.57 0.21 -13.46
N ARG A 79 0.59 1.05 -13.09
CA ARG A 79 -0.56 1.33 -13.95
C ARG A 79 -0.20 2.06 -15.25
N TYR A 80 0.83 2.89 -15.24
CA TYR A 80 1.30 3.61 -16.42
C TYR A 80 2.08 2.71 -17.38
N ASN A 81 2.91 1.82 -16.86
CA ASN A 81 3.73 0.89 -17.65
C ASN A 81 3.02 -0.43 -17.98
N ALA A 82 1.89 -0.72 -17.32
CA ALA A 82 1.04 -1.81 -17.71
C ALA A 82 0.71 -1.66 -19.20
N PRO A 83 1.01 -2.67 -20.04
CA PRO A 83 0.56 -2.64 -21.41
C PRO A 83 -0.95 -2.51 -21.36
N LYS A 84 -1.49 -1.45 -21.97
CA LYS A 84 -2.92 -1.33 -22.19
C LYS A 84 -3.34 -2.63 -22.83
N ALA A 85 -4.05 -3.47 -22.08
CA ALA A 85 -4.75 -4.59 -22.66
C ALA A 85 -5.67 -3.95 -23.68
N MET A 86 -5.28 -4.15 -24.93
CA MET A 86 -5.80 -3.60 -26.16
C MET A 86 -7.25 -3.17 -26.01
N ASP A 87 -7.49 -1.86 -26.14
CA ASP A 87 -8.81 -1.33 -26.43
C ASP A 87 -9.32 -2.06 -27.70
N LEU A 88 -10.18 -3.05 -27.50
CA LEU A 88 -11.10 -3.59 -28.50
C LEU A 88 -12.37 -2.74 -28.49
#